data_AF-A0A938IAZ3-F1
#
_entry.id   AF-A0A938IAZ3-F1
#
_cell.length_a   1.000
_cell.length_b   1.000
_cell.length_c   1.000
_cell.angle_alpha   90.00
_cell.angle_beta   90.00
_cell.angle_gamma   90.00
#
_symmetry.space_group_name_H-M   'P 1'
#
loop_
_entity.id
_entity.type
_entity.pdbx_description
1 polymer ?
#
loop_
_entity_poly.entity_id
_entity_poly.type
_entity_poly.pdbx_seq_one_letter_code
_entity_poly.pdbx_strand_id
1 'polypeptide(L)'
;MRGSTQPTGPADRPEDALARLRGLTIHEALRVLLESDPLGLAERAQRKLDAEALFLDPRRAASRLAARVAFELELRDGMELDAWIDRLTAQSLRELLEEQRAEEALGVPSARSSDAGYYRLLAESTQMDVELVRLVCVTLNELRDGHRRVFRALAVDRKSVETCAREGLGTSVEIVARFREAGDAVALALVNRYGRDVFPKENHGN
;
A
#
# COMPACT_ATOMS: atom_id res chain seq x y z
N MET A 1 -10.45 23.04 0.31
CA MET A 1 -11.33 23.22 -0.86
C MET A 1 -10.61 22.70 -2.09
N ARG A 2 -10.86 21.44 -2.49
CA ARG A 2 -10.38 20.90 -3.78
C ARG A 2 -11.52 21.08 -4.77
N GLY A 3 -11.30 21.87 -5.81
CA GLY A 3 -12.28 22.03 -6.89
C GLY A 3 -12.44 20.69 -7.60
N SER A 4 -13.60 20.06 -7.48
CA SER A 4 -14.00 18.96 -8.36
C SER A 4 -14.17 19.52 -9.77
N THR A 5 -13.14 19.39 -10.60
CA THR A 5 -13.28 19.48 -12.04
C THR A 5 -14.21 18.35 -12.49
N GLN A 6 -15.47 18.67 -12.75
CA GLN A 6 -16.37 17.74 -13.43
C GLN A 6 -15.84 17.51 -14.86
N PRO A 7 -15.64 16.26 -15.31
CA PRO A 7 -15.28 15.99 -16.69
C PRO A 7 -16.49 16.26 -17.59
N THR A 8 -16.44 17.33 -18.37
CA THR A 8 -17.51 17.77 -19.30
C THR A 8 -17.40 17.18 -20.70
N GLY A 9 -16.78 16.01 -20.86
CA GLY A 9 -16.72 15.28 -22.13
C GLY A 9 -17.42 13.93 -22.04
N PRO A 10 -17.87 13.33 -23.17
CA PRO A 10 -18.26 11.92 -23.17
C PRO A 10 -17.09 11.13 -22.57
N ALA A 11 -17.39 10.27 -21.58
CA ALA A 11 -16.37 9.44 -20.95
C ALA A 11 -15.75 8.55 -22.04
N ASP A 12 -14.54 8.89 -22.47
CA ASP A 12 -13.79 8.08 -23.42
C ASP A 12 -13.69 6.66 -22.86
N ARG A 13 -13.94 5.67 -23.71
CA ARG A 13 -13.79 4.28 -23.29
C ARG A 13 -12.32 4.04 -22.96
N PRO A 14 -11.99 3.26 -21.91
CA PRO A 14 -10.60 2.97 -21.55
C PRO A 14 -9.74 2.43 -22.71
N GLU A 15 -10.34 1.67 -23.63
CA GLU A 15 -9.64 1.18 -24.84
C GLU A 15 -9.30 2.31 -25.82
N ASP A 16 -10.16 3.32 -25.98
CA ASP A 16 -9.88 4.48 -26.84
C ASP A 16 -8.75 5.34 -26.25
N ALA A 17 -8.75 5.50 -24.92
CA ALA A 17 -7.66 6.13 -24.19
C ALA A 17 -6.34 5.39 -24.40
N LEU A 18 -6.34 4.06 -24.27
CA LEU A 18 -5.15 3.24 -24.45
C LEU A 18 -4.62 3.33 -25.90
N ALA A 19 -5.50 3.32 -26.89
CA ALA A 19 -5.11 3.45 -28.29
C ALA A 19 -4.36 4.77 -28.56
N ARG A 20 -4.78 5.87 -27.93
CA ARG A 20 -4.07 7.16 -28.03
C ARG A 20 -2.70 7.13 -27.36
N LEU A 21 -2.57 6.42 -26.24
CA LEU A 21 -1.29 6.32 -25.51
C LEU A 21 -0.21 5.58 -26.31
N ARG A 22 -0.56 4.59 -27.13
CA ARG A 22 0.40 3.83 -27.97
C ARG A 22 1.10 4.68 -29.04
N GLY A 23 0.55 5.84 -29.40
CA GLY A 23 1.20 6.76 -30.33
C GLY A 23 2.27 7.65 -29.69
N LEU A 24 2.45 7.56 -28.37
CA LEU A 24 3.29 8.46 -27.58
C LEU A 24 4.61 7.79 -27.19
N THR A 25 5.62 8.61 -26.90
CA THR A 25 6.82 8.11 -26.21
C THR A 25 6.49 7.71 -24.77
N ILE A 26 7.33 6.88 -24.14
CA ILE A 26 7.15 6.45 -22.74
C ILE A 26 6.97 7.65 -21.80
N HIS A 27 7.75 8.73 -21.99
CA HIS A 27 7.66 9.93 -21.15
C HIS A 27 6.36 10.71 -21.35
N GLU A 28 5.89 10.82 -22.60
CA GLU A 28 4.62 11.47 -22.91
C GLU A 28 3.44 10.66 -22.39
N ALA A 29 3.45 9.34 -22.58
CA ALA A 29 2.43 8.44 -22.05
C ALA A 29 2.37 8.51 -20.53
N LEU A 30 3.51 8.43 -19.84
CA LEU A 30 3.57 8.57 -18.39
C LEU A 30 3.00 9.91 -17.91
N ARG A 31 3.36 11.01 -18.59
CA ARG A 31 2.83 12.33 -18.25
C ARG A 31 1.31 12.38 -18.37
N VAL A 32 0.74 11.87 -19.46
CA VAL A 32 -0.72 11.78 -19.65
C VAL A 32 -1.37 10.93 -18.56
N LEU A 33 -0.80 9.77 -18.24
CA LEU A 33 -1.32 8.88 -17.19
C LEU A 33 -1.33 9.54 -15.81
N LEU A 34 -0.32 10.37 -15.48
CA LEU A 34 -0.25 11.06 -14.19
C LEU A 34 -1.15 12.30 -14.12
N GLU A 35 -1.37 13.00 -15.24
CA GLU A 35 -2.13 14.26 -15.29
C GLU A 35 -3.65 14.05 -15.35
N SER A 36 -4.11 13.10 -16.17
CA SER A 36 -5.56 12.91 -16.44
C SER A 36 -6.10 11.54 -16.07
N ASP A 37 -5.24 10.60 -15.69
CA ASP A 37 -5.57 9.20 -15.34
C ASP A 37 -6.66 8.58 -16.23
N PRO A 38 -6.47 8.55 -17.57
CA PRO A 38 -7.54 8.17 -18.49
C PRO A 38 -7.91 6.67 -18.42
N LEU A 39 -7.14 5.88 -17.66
CA LEU A 39 -7.39 4.45 -17.42
C LEU A 39 -7.88 4.13 -15.99
N GLY A 40 -8.05 5.16 -15.14
CA GLY A 40 -8.45 4.99 -13.74
C GLY A 40 -7.46 4.18 -12.91
N LEU A 41 -6.17 4.33 -13.17
CA LEU A 41 -5.08 3.61 -12.50
C LEU A 41 -5.04 3.94 -11.00
N ALA A 42 -5.36 5.17 -10.60
CA ALA A 42 -5.38 5.53 -9.18
C ALA A 42 -6.47 4.76 -8.42
N GLU A 43 -7.69 4.70 -8.98
CA GLU A 43 -8.79 3.95 -8.39
C GLU A 43 -8.51 2.44 -8.39
N ARG A 44 -7.94 1.90 -9.47
CA ARG A 44 -7.55 0.49 -9.54
C ARG A 44 -6.50 0.12 -8.49
N ALA A 45 -5.45 0.93 -8.37
CA ALA A 45 -4.43 0.74 -7.36
C ALA A 45 -5.05 0.79 -5.95
N GLN A 46 -5.88 1.79 -5.66
CA GLN A 46 -6.59 1.91 -4.38
C GLN A 46 -7.46 0.68 -4.08
N ARG A 47 -8.31 0.26 -5.03
CA ARG A 47 -9.16 -0.93 -4.87
C ARG A 47 -8.34 -2.18 -4.57
N LYS A 48 -7.18 -2.34 -5.23
CA LYS A 48 -6.30 -3.47 -5.00
C LYS A 48 -5.64 -3.43 -3.60
N LEU A 49 -5.17 -2.26 -3.17
CA LEU A 49 -4.66 -2.05 -1.82
C LEU A 49 -5.71 -2.37 -0.75
N ASP A 50 -6.96 -1.98 -0.99
CA ASP A 50 -8.08 -2.24 -0.09
C ASP A 50 -8.45 -3.73 -0.04
N ALA A 51 -8.52 -4.37 -1.21
CA ALA A 51 -8.83 -5.79 -1.31
C ALA A 51 -7.80 -6.68 -0.59
N GLU A 52 -6.51 -6.32 -0.65
CA GLU A 52 -5.42 -7.09 -0.04
C GLU A 52 -4.97 -6.56 1.33
N ALA A 53 -5.66 -5.53 1.82
CA ALA A 53 -5.36 -4.80 3.06
C ALA A 53 -3.87 -4.45 3.20
N LEU A 54 -3.27 -3.90 2.14
CA LEU A 54 -1.86 -3.51 2.11
C LEU A 54 -1.65 -2.11 2.68
N PHE A 55 -0.59 -1.94 3.46
CA PHE A 55 -0.17 -0.68 4.07
C PHE A 55 0.89 0.00 3.20
N LEU A 56 0.47 0.50 2.03
CA LEU A 56 1.29 1.24 1.06
C LEU A 56 0.69 2.62 0.80
N ASP A 57 1.52 3.58 0.38
CA ASP A 57 1.03 4.89 -0.11
C ASP A 57 0.23 4.69 -1.41
N PRO A 58 -1.08 5.01 -1.45
CA PRO A 58 -1.89 4.88 -2.67
C PRO A 58 -1.37 5.71 -3.83
N ARG A 59 -0.78 6.89 -3.57
CA ARG A 59 -0.24 7.77 -4.62
C ARG A 59 1.00 7.16 -5.27
N ARG A 60 1.85 6.51 -4.47
CA ARG A 60 3.03 5.81 -4.99
C ARG A 60 2.63 4.56 -5.75
N ALA A 61 1.65 3.81 -5.27
CA ALA A 61 1.08 2.67 -5.98
C ALA A 61 0.55 3.06 -7.36
N ALA A 62 -0.25 4.14 -7.43
CA ALA A 62 -0.78 4.66 -8.69
C ALA A 62 0.35 5.15 -9.62
N SER A 63 1.35 5.86 -9.09
CA SER A 63 2.47 6.37 -9.89
C SER A 63 3.36 5.25 -10.44
N ARG A 64 3.61 4.19 -9.64
CA ARG A 64 4.33 2.99 -10.08
C ARG A 64 3.56 2.26 -11.17
N LEU A 65 2.25 2.10 -10.99
CA LEU A 65 1.39 1.50 -11.99
C LEU A 65 1.38 2.30 -13.30
N ALA A 66 1.29 3.63 -13.24
CA ALA A 66 1.37 4.50 -14.41
C ALA A 66 2.71 4.33 -15.16
N ALA A 67 3.83 4.30 -14.44
CA ALA A 67 5.15 4.07 -15.03
C ALA A 67 5.23 2.68 -15.69
N ARG A 68 4.69 1.64 -15.04
CA ARG A 68 4.66 0.28 -15.57
C ARG A 68 3.80 0.17 -16.82
N VAL A 69 2.61 0.77 -16.82
CA VAL A 69 1.72 0.85 -17.98
C VAL A 69 2.45 1.53 -19.13
N ALA A 70 3.01 2.72 -18.92
CA ALA A 70 3.74 3.46 -19.96
C ALA A 70 4.90 2.65 -20.56
N PHE A 71 5.63 1.90 -19.75
CA PHE A 71 6.73 1.04 -20.19
C PHE A 71 6.27 -0.19 -20.99
N GLU A 72 5.13 -0.78 -20.62
CA GLU A 72 4.61 -2.01 -21.25
C GLU A 72 3.57 -1.77 -22.35
N LEU A 73 3.27 -0.51 -22.71
CA LEU A 73 2.26 -0.15 -23.73
C LEU A 73 2.42 -0.92 -25.05
N GLU A 74 3.66 -0.98 -25.55
CA GLU A 74 4.02 -1.63 -26.82
C GLU A 74 4.11 -3.16 -26.72
N LEU A 75 4.19 -3.69 -25.50
CA LEU A 75 4.36 -5.12 -25.22
C LEU A 75 3.04 -5.83 -24.90
N ARG A 76 1.89 -5.12 -24.91
CA ARG A 76 0.57 -5.72 -24.66
C ARG A 76 0.27 -6.80 -25.70
N ASP A 77 0.07 -8.03 -25.24
CA ASP A 77 -0.04 -9.28 -26.00
C ASP A 77 -1.49 -9.65 -26.38
N GLY A 78 -2.33 -8.65 -26.68
CA GLY A 78 -3.75 -8.89 -27.00
C GLY A 78 -4.60 -9.34 -25.81
N MET A 79 -4.03 -9.35 -24.60
CA MET A 79 -4.77 -9.53 -23.35
C MET A 79 -5.86 -8.46 -23.21
N GLU A 80 -7.00 -8.86 -22.65
CA GLU A 80 -8.09 -7.94 -22.27
C GLU A 80 -7.55 -6.85 -21.32
N LEU A 81 -8.02 -5.61 -21.50
CA LEU A 81 -7.44 -4.42 -20.86
C LEU A 81 -7.46 -4.51 -19.34
N ASP A 82 -8.59 -4.93 -18.75
CA ASP A 82 -8.72 -5.06 -17.29
C ASP A 82 -7.77 -6.13 -16.75
N ALA A 83 -7.72 -7.31 -17.38
CA ALA A 83 -6.80 -8.38 -17.00
C ALA A 83 -5.33 -7.94 -17.10
N TRP A 84 -4.99 -7.18 -18.14
CA TRP A 84 -3.65 -6.64 -18.34
C TRP A 84 -3.29 -5.62 -17.25
N ILE A 85 -4.15 -4.64 -16.97
CA ILE A 85 -3.92 -3.65 -15.92
C ILE A 85 -3.86 -4.32 -14.54
N ASP A 86 -4.70 -5.32 -14.28
CA ASP A 86 -4.70 -6.05 -13.01
C ASP A 86 -3.38 -6.81 -12.79
N ARG A 87 -2.82 -7.43 -13.85
CA ARG A 87 -1.48 -8.03 -13.82
C ARG A 87 -0.41 -7.00 -13.48
N LEU A 88 -0.41 -5.85 -14.16
CA LEU A 88 0.55 -4.77 -13.91
C LEU A 88 0.40 -4.17 -12.52
N THR A 89 -0.82 -4.09 -12.00
CA THR A 89 -1.12 -3.62 -10.63
C THR A 89 -0.51 -4.58 -9.63
N ALA A 90 -0.80 -5.88 -9.74
CA ALA A 90 -0.24 -6.89 -8.85
C ALA A 90 1.30 -6.93 -8.88
N GLN A 91 1.91 -6.75 -10.05
CA GLN A 91 3.36 -6.63 -10.16
C GLN A 91 3.89 -5.36 -9.47
N SER A 92 3.30 -4.21 -9.76
CA SER A 92 3.70 -2.91 -9.18
C SER A 92 3.65 -2.93 -7.65
N LEU A 93 2.60 -3.53 -7.06
CA LEU A 93 2.47 -3.64 -5.62
C LEU A 93 3.53 -4.57 -5.00
N ARG A 94 3.83 -5.71 -5.65
CA ARG A 94 4.90 -6.61 -5.18
C ARG A 94 6.26 -5.92 -5.15
N GLU A 95 6.61 -5.18 -6.19
CA GLU A 95 7.88 -4.42 -6.23
C GLU A 95 7.95 -3.36 -5.13
N LEU A 96 6.84 -2.66 -4.85
CA LEU A 96 6.79 -1.69 -3.75
C LEU A 96 6.96 -2.35 -2.38
N LEU A 97 6.37 -3.53 -2.17
CA LEU A 97 6.57 -4.32 -0.95
C LEU A 97 8.01 -4.82 -0.80
N GLU A 98 8.65 -5.21 -1.91
CA GLU A 98 10.08 -5.56 -1.93
C GLU A 98 10.96 -4.35 -1.58
N GLU A 99 10.67 -3.18 -2.14
CA GLU A 99 11.38 -1.94 -1.83
C GLU A 99 11.24 -1.55 -0.35
N GLN A 100 10.03 -1.58 0.22
CA GLN A 100 9.83 -1.29 1.64
C GLN A 100 10.63 -2.24 2.55
N ARG A 101 10.60 -3.55 2.25
CA ARG A 101 11.39 -4.55 2.99
C ARG A 101 12.89 -4.31 2.86
N ALA A 102 13.37 -3.99 1.67
CA ALA A 102 14.77 -3.69 1.42
C ALA A 102 15.22 -2.42 2.15
N GLU A 103 14.41 -1.34 2.10
CA GLU A 103 14.69 -0.10 2.84
C GLU A 103 14.75 -0.36 4.35
N GLU A 104 13.85 -1.19 4.90
CA GLU A 104 13.83 -1.56 6.32
C GLU A 104 15.04 -2.40 6.72
N ALA A 105 15.38 -3.43 5.93
CA ALA A 105 16.54 -4.28 6.17
C ALA A 105 17.86 -3.48 6.13
N LEU A 106 17.94 -2.46 5.28
CA LEU A 106 19.08 -1.53 5.20
C LEU A 106 19.08 -0.47 6.31
N GLY A 107 18.03 -0.39 7.13
CA GLY A 107 17.88 0.62 8.17
C GLY A 107 17.83 2.05 7.62
N VAL A 108 17.32 2.24 6.39
CA VAL A 108 17.13 3.57 5.80
C VAL A 108 16.24 4.38 6.75
N PRO A 109 16.59 5.62 7.14
CA PRO A 109 15.72 6.44 7.98
C PRO A 109 14.38 6.73 7.30
N SER A 110 13.27 6.76 8.05
CA SER A 110 11.92 7.01 7.50
C SER A 110 11.82 8.35 6.78
N ALA A 111 12.57 9.38 7.20
CA ALA A 111 12.62 10.66 6.50
C ALA A 111 13.22 10.58 5.08
N ARG A 112 13.98 9.53 4.78
CA ARG A 112 14.58 9.26 3.45
C ARG A 112 13.86 8.16 2.68
N SER A 113 12.85 7.52 3.27
CA SER A 113 12.04 6.52 2.58
C SER A 113 11.24 7.17 1.47
N SER A 114 11.02 6.41 0.40
CA SER A 114 10.14 6.81 -0.69
C SER A 114 8.67 7.02 -0.23
N ASP A 115 8.28 6.43 0.91
CA ASP A 115 6.95 6.56 1.53
C ASP A 115 6.91 7.55 2.72
N ALA A 116 7.94 8.41 2.89
CA ALA A 116 8.06 9.30 4.06
C ALA A 116 6.82 10.21 4.28
N GLY A 117 6.14 10.63 3.21
CA GLY A 117 4.91 11.42 3.32
C GLY A 117 3.75 10.62 3.91
N TYR A 118 3.59 9.37 3.47
CA TYR A 118 2.55 8.46 3.95
C TYR A 118 2.77 8.04 5.41
N TYR A 119 4.00 7.69 5.79
CA TYR A 119 4.31 7.33 7.17
C TYR A 119 4.09 8.50 8.14
N ARG A 120 4.42 9.73 7.73
CA ARG A 120 4.13 10.93 8.56
C ARG A 120 2.64 11.14 8.77
N LEU A 121 1.84 11.02 7.71
CA LEU A 121 0.38 11.12 7.81
C LEU A 121 -0.19 10.09 8.80
N LEU A 122 0.27 8.84 8.70
CA LEU A 122 -0.14 7.78 9.61
C LEU A 122 0.32 8.05 11.04
N ALA A 123 1.57 8.46 11.25
CA ALA A 123 2.15 8.83 12.55
C ALA A 123 1.35 9.93 13.25
N GLU A 124 0.94 10.96 12.52
CA GLU A 124 0.07 12.02 13.05
C GLU A 124 -1.29 11.45 13.50
N SER A 125 -1.89 10.57 12.70
CA SER A 125 -3.19 9.97 13.01
C SER A 125 -3.17 8.99 14.20
N THR A 126 -2.05 8.28 14.39
CA THR A 126 -1.89 7.26 15.43
C THR A 126 -1.15 7.77 16.67
N GLN A 127 -0.63 9.01 16.62
CA GLN A 127 0.24 9.60 17.65
C GLN A 127 1.46 8.73 17.97
N MET A 128 1.99 8.06 16.93
CA MET A 128 3.18 7.22 17.02
C MET A 128 4.38 7.91 16.37
N ASP A 129 5.59 7.52 16.74
CA ASP A 129 6.79 7.93 16.02
C ASP A 129 6.80 7.34 14.59
N VAL A 130 7.33 8.11 13.64
CA VAL A 130 7.31 7.75 12.21
C VAL A 130 8.08 6.47 11.91
N GLU A 131 9.18 6.21 12.63
CA GLU A 131 9.97 4.98 12.47
C GLU A 131 9.17 3.77 12.99
N LEU A 132 8.39 3.95 14.06
CA LEU A 132 7.51 2.90 14.58
C LEU A 132 6.39 2.59 13.58
N VAL A 133 5.76 3.62 13.03
CA VAL A 133 4.69 3.44 12.02
C VAL A 133 5.20 2.69 10.81
N ARG A 134 6.38 3.06 10.30
CA ARG A 134 6.99 2.35 9.19
C ARG A 134 7.21 0.88 9.53
N LEU A 135 7.83 0.58 10.68
CA LEU A 135 8.08 -0.80 11.12
C LEU A 135 6.77 -1.60 11.21
N VAL A 136 5.70 -0.99 11.75
CA VAL A 136 4.36 -1.57 11.81
C VAL A 136 3.85 -1.89 10.41
N CYS A 137 3.90 -0.94 9.47
CA CYS A 137 3.44 -1.15 8.09
C CYS A 137 4.20 -2.31 7.40
N VAL A 138 5.53 -2.31 7.50
CA VAL A 138 6.37 -3.39 6.92
C VAL A 138 6.02 -4.74 7.54
N THR A 139 5.95 -4.81 8.88
CA THR A 139 5.63 -6.05 9.60
C THR A 139 4.25 -6.58 9.23
N LEU A 140 3.23 -5.71 9.19
CA LEU A 140 1.87 -6.11 8.82
C LEU A 140 1.80 -6.60 7.38
N ASN A 141 2.51 -5.94 6.45
CA ASN A 141 2.56 -6.34 5.04
C ASN A 141 3.16 -7.76 4.83
N GLU A 142 3.98 -8.25 5.77
CA GLU A 142 4.53 -9.62 5.72
C GLU A 142 3.58 -10.70 6.28
N LEU A 143 2.52 -10.31 6.99
CA LEU A 143 1.54 -11.25 7.51
C LEU A 143 0.65 -11.81 6.40
N ARG A 144 -0.05 -12.92 6.69
CA ARG A 144 -1.05 -13.50 5.78
C ARG A 144 -2.24 -12.55 5.59
N ASP A 145 -2.92 -12.65 4.44
CA ASP A 145 -4.06 -11.78 4.08
C ASP A 145 -5.13 -11.68 5.18
N GLY A 146 -5.52 -12.82 5.76
CA GLY A 146 -6.52 -12.85 6.85
C GLY A 146 -6.13 -12.03 8.08
N HIS A 147 -4.85 -12.02 8.46
CA HIS A 147 -4.33 -11.22 9.57
C HIS A 147 -4.34 -9.74 9.23
N ARG A 148 -3.87 -9.36 8.04
CA ARG A 148 -3.85 -7.96 7.59
C ARG A 148 -5.26 -7.37 7.52
N ARG A 149 -6.20 -8.10 6.92
CA ARG A 149 -7.60 -7.68 6.80
C ARG A 149 -8.27 -7.50 8.15
N VAL A 150 -8.06 -8.44 9.08
CA VAL A 150 -8.57 -8.32 10.46
C VAL A 150 -7.93 -7.13 11.18
N PHE A 151 -6.61 -6.96 11.08
CA PHE A 151 -5.91 -5.86 11.72
C PHE A 151 -6.41 -4.51 11.19
N ARG A 152 -6.48 -4.34 9.87
CA ARG A 152 -7.01 -3.12 9.24
C ARG A 152 -8.45 -2.85 9.67
N ALA A 153 -9.33 -3.83 9.61
CA ALA A 153 -10.75 -3.66 9.96
C ALA A 153 -10.94 -3.20 11.41
N LEU A 154 -10.21 -3.78 12.36
CA LEU A 154 -10.34 -3.45 13.78
C LEU A 154 -9.56 -2.19 14.18
N ALA A 155 -8.30 -2.07 13.77
CA ALA A 155 -7.41 -0.98 14.22
C ALA A 155 -7.55 0.30 13.39
N VAL A 156 -7.78 0.18 12.08
CA VAL A 156 -7.84 1.34 11.17
C VAL A 156 -9.29 1.75 10.93
N ASP A 157 -10.12 0.82 10.49
CA ASP A 157 -11.52 1.10 10.15
C ASP A 157 -12.45 1.17 11.38
N ARG A 158 -11.92 0.85 12.58
CA ARG A 158 -12.62 0.86 13.88
C ARG A 158 -13.91 0.03 13.89
N LYS A 159 -13.95 -1.05 13.12
CA LYS A 159 -15.09 -1.98 13.11
C LYS A 159 -15.10 -2.81 14.40
N SER A 160 -16.28 -3.25 14.81
CA SER A 160 -16.41 -4.24 15.90
C SER A 160 -16.16 -5.65 15.38
N VAL A 161 -15.82 -6.58 16.29
CA VAL A 161 -15.62 -8.00 15.96
C VAL A 161 -16.88 -8.61 15.33
N GLU A 162 -18.07 -8.22 15.80
CA GLU A 162 -19.36 -8.69 15.27
C GLU A 162 -19.58 -8.20 13.84
N THR A 163 -19.19 -6.97 13.54
CA THR A 163 -19.26 -6.43 12.17
C THR A 163 -18.31 -7.18 11.25
N CYS A 164 -17.08 -7.40 11.68
CA CYS A 164 -16.09 -8.19 10.94
C CYS A 164 -16.57 -9.63 10.67
N ALA A 165 -17.22 -10.26 11.64
CA ALA A 165 -17.79 -11.60 11.48
C ALA A 165 -18.92 -11.63 10.44
N ARG A 166 -19.80 -10.62 10.46
CA ARG A 166 -20.90 -10.47 9.48
C ARG A 166 -20.39 -10.23 8.06
N GLU A 167 -19.25 -9.55 7.91
CA GLU A 167 -18.58 -9.32 6.63
C GLU A 167 -17.78 -10.54 6.14
N GLY A 168 -17.77 -11.64 6.89
CA GLY A 168 -17.12 -12.89 6.47
C GLY A 168 -15.62 -12.94 6.72
N LEU A 169 -15.07 -12.12 7.63
CA LEU A 169 -13.65 -12.18 8.01
C LEU A 169 -13.31 -13.40 8.91
N GLY A 170 -14.31 -14.19 9.30
CA GLY A 170 -14.19 -15.39 10.14
C GLY A 170 -15.16 -15.37 11.31
N THR A 171 -15.08 -16.38 12.18
CA THR A 171 -15.78 -16.37 13.47
C THR A 171 -15.16 -15.34 14.42
N SER A 172 -15.90 -14.88 15.44
CA SER A 172 -15.37 -13.94 16.43
C SER A 172 -14.10 -14.44 17.12
N VAL A 173 -14.00 -15.75 17.36
CA VAL A 173 -12.81 -16.39 17.97
C VAL A 173 -11.61 -16.30 17.03
N GLU A 174 -11.78 -16.63 15.75
CA GLU A 174 -10.70 -16.53 14.75
C GLU A 174 -10.28 -15.07 14.52
N ILE A 175 -11.23 -14.13 14.51
CA ILE A 175 -10.94 -12.70 14.36
C ILE A 175 -10.08 -12.20 15.52
N VAL A 176 -10.46 -12.50 16.77
CA VAL A 176 -9.67 -12.09 17.94
C VAL A 176 -8.29 -12.75 17.94
N ALA A 177 -8.20 -14.03 17.58
CA ALA A 177 -6.93 -14.75 17.47
C ALA A 177 -6.00 -14.11 16.43
N ARG A 178 -6.50 -13.87 15.21
CA ARG A 178 -5.73 -13.22 14.12
C ARG A 178 -5.30 -11.80 14.49
N PHE A 179 -6.16 -11.04 15.15
CA PHE A 179 -5.83 -9.70 15.62
C PHE A 179 -4.70 -9.72 16.65
N ARG A 180 -4.78 -10.63 17.62
CA ARG A 180 -3.73 -10.84 18.63
C ARG A 180 -2.42 -11.26 17.97
N GLU A 181 -2.44 -12.24 17.09
CA GLU A 181 -1.24 -12.72 16.38
C GLU A 181 -0.58 -11.61 15.55
N ALA A 182 -1.36 -10.75 14.91
CA ALA A 182 -0.84 -9.57 14.21
C ALA A 182 -0.20 -8.55 15.17
N GLY A 183 -0.84 -8.31 16.32
CA GLY A 183 -0.29 -7.46 17.39
C GLY A 183 1.01 -8.02 17.98
N ASP A 184 1.07 -9.33 18.22
CA ASP A 184 2.26 -10.02 18.75
C ASP A 184 3.44 -9.93 17.76
N ALA A 185 3.17 -10.06 16.45
CA ALA A 185 4.19 -9.89 15.42
C ALA A 185 4.78 -8.47 15.42
N VAL A 186 3.92 -7.45 15.52
CA VAL A 186 4.35 -6.04 15.63
C VAL A 186 5.14 -5.81 16.92
N ALA A 187 4.67 -6.31 18.06
CA ALA A 187 5.35 -6.17 19.34
C ALA A 187 6.74 -6.83 19.30
N LEU A 188 6.86 -8.02 18.71
CA LEU A 188 8.13 -8.70 18.53
C LEU A 188 9.09 -7.91 17.63
N ALA A 189 8.60 -7.35 16.51
CA ALA A 189 9.40 -6.49 15.64
C ALA A 189 9.94 -5.26 16.38
N LEU A 190 9.10 -4.62 17.20
CA LEU A 190 9.48 -3.47 18.03
C LEU A 190 10.55 -3.84 19.06
N VAL A 191 10.39 -4.97 19.76
CA VAL A 191 11.39 -5.46 20.72
C VAL A 191 12.71 -5.78 20.02
N ASN A 192 12.68 -6.38 18.84
CA ASN A 192 13.91 -6.67 18.10
C ASN A 192 14.63 -5.39 17.65
N ARG A 193 13.89 -4.33 17.30
CA ARG A 193 14.45 -3.05 16.86
C ARG A 193 15.00 -2.21 18.00
N TYR A 194 14.26 -2.10 19.11
CA TYR A 194 14.55 -1.14 20.19
C TYR A 194 14.95 -1.80 21.51
N GLY A 195 14.63 -3.07 21.71
CA GLY A 195 14.87 -3.78 22.97
C GLY A 195 16.34 -3.95 23.36
N ARG A 196 17.29 -3.67 22.46
CA ARG A 196 18.72 -3.63 22.80
C ARG A 196 19.18 -2.32 23.45
N ASP A 197 18.48 -1.21 23.17
CA ASP A 197 18.90 0.13 23.63
C ASP A 197 17.99 0.69 24.74
N VAL A 198 16.79 0.14 24.93
CA VAL A 198 15.81 0.62 25.93
C VAL A 198 16.04 0.05 27.32
N PHE A 199 16.76 -1.07 27.45
CA PHE A 199 17.24 -1.57 28.74
C PHE A 199 18.72 -1.22 28.86
N PRO A 200 19.09 -0.03 29.39
CA PRO A 200 20.47 0.22 29.73
C PRO A 200 20.91 -0.93 30.64
N LYS A 201 21.95 -1.65 30.25
CA LYS A 201 22.60 -2.63 31.13
C LYS A 201 22.85 -1.89 32.43
N GLU A 202 22.16 -2.28 33.50
CA GLU A 202 22.49 -1.79 34.82
C GLU A 202 23.97 -2.11 35.00
N ASN A 203 24.82 -1.07 34.93
CA ASN A 203 26.22 -1.19 35.26
C ASN A 203 26.24 -1.55 36.74
N HIS A 204 26.25 -2.84 37.03
CA HIS A 204 26.66 -3.35 38.32
C HIS A 204 28.16 -3.03 38.43
N GLY A 205 28.43 -1.80 38.91
CA GLY A 205 29.76 -1.42 39.34
C GLY A 205 30.20 -2.37 40.45
N ASN A 206 31.32 -3.04 40.21
CA ASN A 206 32.12 -3.69 41.24
C ASN A 206 32.69 -2.66 42.22
#